data_AF-A0A353FE77-F1
#
_entry.id   AF-A0A353FE77-F1
#
_cell.length_a   1.000
_cell.length_b   1.000
_cell.length_c   1.000
_cell.angle_alpha   90.00
_cell.angle_beta   90.00
_cell.angle_gamma   90.00
#
_symmetry.space_group_name_H-M   'P 1'
#
loop_
_entity.id
_entity.type
_entity.pdbx_description
1 polymer ?
#
loop_
_entity_poly.entity_id
_entity_poly.type
_entity_poly.pdbx_seq_one_letter_code
_entity_poly.pdbx_strand_id
1 'polypeptide(L)'
;QAVLNACDSLGLLVSMEIPLDHEMTDSPEFRAQTRHMMEEMIAQHHNHPSIIIWAYMNEMFLGRKLERDQKDIQTIVDFAKEMEGLSRAKASDRYTMIPNHGQLELYERPGLTRLPMIVGWNLYFGWYEEDPENLTRFLHNYHKQVPDKPVLITEYGAGADPRIRSLNPERFDFSVDWQFQYHLSYLNQFRKMDFLSGAAVWNLFDFGSEFRQDAVPHINSKGLMSYNRKPKDAYFLYQARLTKDPFAEILPTQFPVLPASLGSEPIYWPIKVVSNLQDATIQVNGDLYPSQKLVDGFAEWKVPLVGDSLHVFAQVTGDSGKVIVREKVYYLSSALNINLGANFYFHDPETYTLWRPDQAFEEGKFFGHSEGMAYRPRQAGIGTSRGIDGTELDPLYQTQNQGLSGYHFELVPGEYEVKLLWARIDPKLDGKFMVVINGKELDEVDSRKMDEFKAISHSYRVITGKRMIIELKLSRGKTFLNGIQIISSK
;
A
#
# COMPACT_ATOMS: atom_id res chain seq x y z
N GLN A 1 -26.19 -13.53 -5.72
CA GLN A 1 -27.41 -13.46 -4.89
C GLN A 1 -27.18 -12.97 -3.46
N ALA A 2 -26.41 -13.68 -2.60
CA ALA A 2 -26.30 -13.31 -1.17
C ALA A 2 -25.79 -11.87 -0.94
N VAL A 3 -24.79 -11.43 -1.71
CA VAL A 3 -24.27 -10.05 -1.67
C VAL A 3 -25.35 -9.03 -2.02
N LEU A 4 -26.10 -9.26 -3.11
CA LEU A 4 -27.15 -8.35 -3.55
C LEU A 4 -28.33 -8.28 -2.56
N ASN A 5 -28.73 -9.42 -1.99
CA ASN A 5 -29.73 -9.44 -0.90
C ASN A 5 -29.27 -8.60 0.32
N ALA A 6 -27.97 -8.67 0.65
CA ALA A 6 -27.40 -7.83 1.71
C ALA A 6 -27.42 -6.35 1.30
N CYS A 7 -27.07 -6.01 0.05
CA CYS A 7 -27.15 -4.64 -0.44
C CYS A 7 -28.58 -4.07 -0.38
N ASP A 8 -29.59 -4.84 -0.79
CA ASP A 8 -30.99 -4.43 -0.70
C ASP A 8 -31.41 -4.15 0.74
N SER A 9 -31.10 -5.07 1.66
CA SER A 9 -31.51 -4.97 3.07
C SER A 9 -30.76 -3.91 3.86
N LEU A 10 -29.48 -3.66 3.52
CA LEU A 10 -28.64 -2.66 4.17
C LEU A 10 -28.75 -1.26 3.54
N GLY A 11 -29.40 -1.14 2.37
CA GLY A 11 -29.53 0.12 1.65
C GLY A 11 -28.23 0.58 0.99
N LEU A 12 -27.52 -0.34 0.31
CA LEU A 12 -26.29 -0.04 -0.43
C LEU A 12 -26.59 0.01 -1.93
N LEU A 13 -26.23 1.11 -2.58
CA LEU A 13 -26.33 1.23 -4.04
C LEU A 13 -25.23 0.41 -4.73
N VAL A 14 -25.58 -0.25 -5.83
CA VAL A 14 -24.72 -1.20 -6.54
C VAL A 14 -24.57 -0.81 -8.00
N SER A 15 -23.32 -0.77 -8.46
CA SER A 15 -22.95 -0.97 -9.85
C SER A 15 -22.55 -2.44 -10.03
N MET A 16 -23.07 -3.10 -11.05
CA MET A 16 -22.74 -4.49 -11.37
C MET A 16 -22.25 -4.59 -12.81
N GLU A 17 -21.24 -5.43 -13.04
CA GLU A 17 -20.59 -5.56 -14.34
C GLU A 17 -20.38 -7.01 -14.79
N ILE A 18 -20.32 -7.20 -16.11
CA ILE A 18 -19.76 -8.40 -16.72
C ILE A 18 -18.24 -8.25 -16.88
N PRO A 19 -17.47 -9.35 -16.90
CA PRO A 19 -16.01 -9.31 -16.92
C PRO A 19 -15.44 -9.13 -18.34
N LEU A 20 -15.90 -8.12 -19.08
CA LEU A 20 -15.25 -7.70 -20.33
C LEU A 20 -14.19 -6.65 -20.00
N ASP A 21 -12.96 -7.11 -19.79
CA ASP A 21 -11.87 -6.32 -19.22
C ASP A 21 -10.62 -6.39 -20.11
N HIS A 22 -9.98 -5.24 -20.35
CA HIS A 22 -8.73 -5.01 -21.12
C HIS A 22 -8.70 -5.44 -22.60
N GLU A 23 -9.21 -6.61 -22.93
CA GLU A 23 -9.05 -7.23 -24.24
C GLU A 23 -10.37 -7.80 -24.77
N MET A 24 -10.50 -7.76 -26.10
CA MET A 24 -11.62 -8.35 -26.82
C MET A 24 -11.07 -9.18 -27.96
N THR A 25 -11.40 -10.47 -27.99
CA THR A 25 -11.19 -11.31 -29.16
C THR A 25 -12.32 -11.04 -30.14
N ASP A 26 -12.01 -10.47 -31.31
CA ASP A 26 -13.03 -10.12 -32.31
C ASP A 26 -13.52 -11.36 -33.09
N SER A 27 -14.30 -12.21 -32.42
CA SER A 27 -14.96 -13.37 -33.02
C SER A 27 -16.47 -13.37 -32.76
N PRO A 28 -17.28 -13.98 -33.65
CA PRO A 28 -18.71 -14.14 -33.42
C PRO A 28 -19.05 -14.81 -32.08
N GLU A 29 -18.26 -15.81 -31.68
CA GLU A 29 -18.46 -16.59 -30.45
C GLU A 29 -18.19 -15.73 -29.21
N PHE A 30 -17.09 -14.97 -29.19
CA PHE A 30 -16.77 -14.07 -28.08
C PHE A 30 -17.86 -13.00 -27.90
N ARG A 31 -18.28 -12.38 -29.00
CA ARG A 31 -19.34 -11.36 -28.99
C ARG A 31 -20.68 -11.95 -28.55
N ALA A 32 -21.02 -13.16 -29.00
CA ALA A 32 -22.25 -13.84 -28.59
C ALA A 32 -22.24 -14.19 -27.10
N GLN A 33 -21.12 -14.71 -26.58
CA GLN A 33 -20.96 -15.02 -25.17
C GLN A 33 -21.06 -13.77 -24.30
N THR A 34 -20.42 -12.66 -24.71
CA THR A 34 -20.49 -11.39 -23.99
C THR A 34 -21.93 -10.86 -23.90
N ARG A 35 -22.67 -10.88 -25.02
CA ARG A 35 -24.10 -10.51 -25.02
C ARG A 35 -24.90 -11.40 -24.07
N HIS A 36 -24.66 -12.71 -24.13
CA HIS A 36 -25.36 -13.66 -23.28
C HIS A 36 -25.12 -13.39 -21.79
N MET A 37 -23.87 -13.15 -21.38
CA MET A 37 -23.54 -12.79 -19.99
C MET A 37 -24.26 -11.51 -19.54
N MET A 38 -24.38 -10.51 -20.42
CA MET A 38 -25.10 -9.28 -20.11
C MET A 38 -26.60 -9.53 -19.92
N GLU A 39 -27.21 -10.31 -20.82
CA GLU A 39 -28.62 -10.69 -20.73
C GLU A 39 -28.91 -11.50 -19.46
N GLU A 40 -28.03 -12.46 -19.14
CA GLU A 40 -28.12 -13.28 -17.93
C GLU A 40 -27.97 -12.43 -16.67
N MET A 41 -26.94 -11.58 -16.59
CA MET A 41 -26.70 -10.69 -15.44
C MET A 41 -27.93 -9.81 -15.18
N ILE A 42 -28.47 -9.17 -16.21
CA ILE A 42 -29.68 -8.33 -16.07
C ILE A 42 -30.86 -9.20 -15.65
N ALA A 43 -31.16 -10.29 -16.37
CA ALA A 43 -32.35 -11.10 -16.11
C ALA A 43 -32.35 -11.74 -14.71
N GLN A 44 -31.20 -12.22 -14.25
CA GLN A 44 -31.06 -12.84 -12.93
C GLN A 44 -31.18 -11.82 -11.78
N HIS A 45 -30.79 -10.57 -12.02
CA HIS A 45 -30.64 -9.57 -10.95
C HIS A 45 -31.51 -8.31 -11.09
N HIS A 46 -32.41 -8.28 -12.08
CA HIS A 46 -33.31 -7.15 -12.36
C HIS A 46 -34.09 -6.66 -11.13
N ASN A 47 -34.54 -7.60 -10.28
CA ASN A 47 -35.41 -7.28 -9.15
C ASN A 47 -34.67 -6.77 -7.90
N HIS A 48 -33.35 -6.57 -7.97
CA HIS A 48 -32.59 -5.95 -6.90
C HIS A 48 -32.70 -4.43 -6.96
N PRO A 49 -33.46 -3.78 -6.04
CA PRO A 49 -33.52 -2.32 -6.00
C PRO A 49 -32.17 -1.67 -5.69
N SER A 50 -31.22 -2.41 -5.08
CA SER A 50 -29.86 -1.90 -4.85
C SER A 50 -29.11 -1.60 -6.14
N ILE A 51 -29.36 -2.36 -7.21
CA ILE A 51 -28.63 -2.17 -8.47
C ILE A 51 -29.19 -0.96 -9.17
N ILE A 52 -28.33 0.03 -9.40
CA ILE A 52 -28.68 1.27 -10.11
C ILE A 52 -27.90 1.44 -11.41
N ILE A 53 -26.77 0.75 -11.56
CA ILE A 53 -25.87 0.87 -12.70
C ILE A 53 -25.51 -0.53 -13.22
N TRP A 54 -25.62 -0.71 -14.54
CA TRP A 54 -25.08 -1.83 -15.28
C TRP A 54 -23.85 -1.40 -16.07
N ALA A 55 -22.67 -1.87 -15.68
CA ALA A 55 -21.45 -1.69 -16.45
C ALA A 55 -21.20 -2.90 -17.36
N TYR A 56 -20.59 -2.68 -18.51
CA TYR A 56 -20.46 -3.72 -19.53
C TYR A 56 -19.05 -3.86 -20.14
N MET A 57 -18.10 -3.01 -19.73
CA MET A 57 -16.71 -2.99 -20.19
C MET A 57 -15.84 -2.34 -19.11
N ASN A 58 -14.59 -2.79 -18.93
CA ASN A 58 -13.59 -2.15 -18.06
C ASN A 58 -12.27 -1.95 -18.82
N GLU A 59 -11.71 -0.74 -18.76
CA GLU A 59 -10.36 -0.40 -19.22
C GLU A 59 -9.98 -0.90 -20.64
N MET A 60 -10.94 -0.94 -21.56
CA MET A 60 -10.79 -1.61 -22.87
C MET A 60 -9.67 -1.08 -23.77
N PHE A 61 -9.09 0.10 -23.48
CA PHE A 61 -7.95 0.63 -24.21
C PHE A 61 -6.61 0.50 -23.47
N LEU A 62 -6.55 -0.22 -22.35
CA LEU A 62 -5.29 -0.42 -21.62
C LEU A 62 -4.22 -1.02 -22.55
N GLY A 63 -3.02 -0.42 -22.53
CA GLY A 63 -1.90 -0.82 -23.38
C GLY A 63 -1.98 -0.40 -24.86
N ARG A 64 -3.07 0.24 -25.29
CA ARG A 64 -3.28 0.70 -26.68
C ARG A 64 -2.81 2.12 -26.91
N LYS A 65 -2.57 2.47 -28.19
CA LYS A 65 -2.22 3.82 -28.65
C LYS A 65 -3.03 4.21 -29.89
N LEU A 66 -3.55 5.43 -29.90
CA LEU A 66 -4.39 5.95 -31.00
C LEU A 66 -3.69 5.91 -32.36
N GLU A 67 -2.37 6.07 -32.43
CA GLU A 67 -1.66 6.11 -33.71
C GLU A 67 -1.45 4.71 -34.30
N ARG A 68 -1.44 3.67 -33.45
CA ARG A 68 -1.10 2.29 -33.81
C ARG A 68 -2.34 1.40 -33.93
N ASP A 69 -3.29 1.55 -33.01
CA ASP A 69 -4.32 0.56 -32.76
C ASP A 69 -5.72 1.02 -33.23
N GLN A 70 -5.79 1.92 -34.22
CA GLN A 70 -7.04 2.56 -34.66
C GLN A 70 -8.14 1.56 -35.02
N LYS A 71 -7.78 0.49 -35.74
CA LYS A 71 -8.75 -0.54 -36.16
C LYS A 71 -9.34 -1.24 -34.94
N ASP A 72 -8.49 -1.72 -34.03
CA ASP A 72 -8.92 -2.44 -32.84
C ASP A 72 -9.75 -1.54 -31.91
N ILE A 73 -9.32 -0.28 -31.75
CA ILE A 73 -10.06 0.75 -31.02
C ILE A 73 -11.45 0.95 -31.63
N GLN A 74 -11.57 1.08 -32.95
CA GLN A 74 -12.86 1.25 -33.61
C GLN A 74 -13.74 0.00 -33.46
N THR A 75 -13.17 -1.20 -33.59
CA THR A 75 -13.89 -2.46 -33.36
C THR A 75 -14.48 -2.53 -31.96
N ILE A 76 -13.72 -2.11 -30.94
CA ILE A 76 -14.19 -2.03 -29.55
C ILE A 76 -15.30 -0.98 -29.40
N VAL A 77 -15.17 0.20 -30.00
CA VAL A 77 -16.21 1.25 -29.96
C VAL A 77 -17.51 0.76 -30.59
N ASP A 78 -17.43 0.09 -31.74
CA ASP A 78 -18.60 -0.44 -32.43
C ASP A 78 -19.31 -1.51 -31.58
N PHE A 79 -18.53 -2.39 -30.94
CA PHE A 79 -19.09 -3.39 -30.04
C PHE A 79 -19.65 -2.77 -28.75
N ALA A 80 -19.01 -1.73 -28.21
CA ALA A 80 -19.52 -0.99 -27.05
C ALA A 80 -20.88 -0.34 -27.36
N LYS A 81 -21.08 0.15 -28.59
CA LYS A 81 -22.35 0.72 -29.05
C LYS A 81 -23.44 -0.35 -29.13
N GLU A 82 -23.10 -1.55 -29.57
CA GLU A 82 -24.01 -2.71 -29.57
C GLU A 82 -24.40 -3.09 -28.14
N MET A 83 -23.44 -3.20 -27.23
CA MET A 83 -23.66 -3.55 -25.82
C MET A 83 -24.47 -2.49 -25.08
N GLU A 84 -24.23 -1.20 -25.34
CA GLU A 84 -25.04 -0.10 -24.80
C GLU A 84 -26.51 -0.22 -25.25
N GLY A 85 -26.75 -0.48 -26.54
CA GLY A 85 -28.09 -0.69 -27.07
C GLY A 85 -28.81 -1.88 -26.43
N LEU A 86 -28.10 -3.01 -26.29
CA LEU A 86 -28.61 -4.21 -25.61
C LEU A 86 -28.97 -3.92 -24.15
N SER A 87 -28.04 -3.31 -23.41
CA SER A 87 -28.19 -3.01 -21.98
C SER A 87 -29.41 -2.14 -21.73
N ARG A 88 -29.57 -1.06 -22.51
CA ARG A 88 -30.71 -0.15 -22.40
C ARG A 88 -32.04 -0.77 -22.82
N ALA A 89 -32.03 -1.68 -23.80
CA ALA A 89 -33.24 -2.39 -24.20
C ALA A 89 -33.72 -3.38 -23.13
N LYS A 90 -32.79 -4.01 -22.39
CA LYS A 90 -33.09 -5.01 -21.36
C LYS A 90 -33.38 -4.39 -19.99
N ALA A 91 -32.77 -3.26 -19.66
CA ALA A 91 -32.91 -2.58 -18.37
C ALA A 91 -33.07 -1.06 -18.56
N SER A 92 -34.18 -0.65 -19.17
CA SER A 92 -34.45 0.78 -19.46
C SER A 92 -34.67 1.66 -18.22
N ASP A 93 -34.80 1.06 -17.05
CA ASP A 93 -35.04 1.68 -15.74
C ASP A 93 -33.76 1.81 -14.88
N ARG A 94 -32.57 1.58 -15.48
CA ARG A 94 -31.26 1.64 -14.83
C ARG A 94 -30.25 2.40 -15.69
N TYR A 95 -29.18 2.89 -15.07
CA TYR A 95 -28.09 3.56 -15.79
C TYR A 95 -27.10 2.55 -16.38
N THR A 96 -26.42 2.95 -17.45
CA THR A 96 -25.30 2.20 -18.02
C THR A 96 -23.98 2.93 -17.79
N MET A 97 -22.87 2.18 -17.67
CA MET A 97 -21.55 2.74 -17.41
C MET A 97 -20.42 1.99 -18.12
N ILE A 98 -19.35 2.71 -18.49
CA ILE A 98 -18.04 2.13 -18.83
C ILE A 98 -16.98 2.76 -17.90
N PRO A 99 -16.35 1.98 -17.01
CA PRO A 99 -15.06 2.27 -16.40
C PRO A 99 -13.89 2.36 -17.40
N ASN A 100 -13.08 3.41 -17.31
CA ASN A 100 -11.93 3.66 -18.20
C ASN A 100 -10.65 3.92 -17.40
N HIS A 101 -9.48 3.44 -17.85
CA HIS A 101 -8.21 3.80 -17.21
C HIS A 101 -7.83 5.27 -17.50
N GLY A 102 -6.92 5.85 -16.71
CA GLY A 102 -6.56 7.28 -16.71
C GLY A 102 -5.89 7.88 -17.97
N GLN A 103 -6.42 7.66 -19.17
CA GLN A 103 -5.97 8.28 -20.43
C GLN A 103 -7.12 8.95 -21.19
N LEU A 104 -7.55 10.14 -20.76
CA LEU A 104 -8.74 10.84 -21.26
C LEU A 104 -8.87 10.84 -22.79
N GLU A 105 -7.86 11.33 -23.51
CA GLU A 105 -7.91 11.50 -24.96
C GLU A 105 -8.01 10.18 -25.73
N LEU A 106 -7.48 9.09 -25.16
CA LEU A 106 -7.55 7.75 -25.76
C LEU A 106 -8.99 7.23 -25.80
N TYR A 107 -9.83 7.64 -24.84
CA TYR A 107 -11.22 7.23 -24.74
C TYR A 107 -12.19 8.26 -25.34
N GLU A 108 -11.89 9.55 -25.19
CA GLU A 108 -12.77 10.64 -25.66
C GLU A 108 -12.73 10.75 -27.18
N ARG A 109 -11.55 10.76 -27.80
CA ARG A 109 -11.40 11.01 -29.25
C ARG A 109 -12.11 9.95 -30.13
N PRO A 110 -12.07 8.64 -29.81
CA PRO A 110 -12.84 7.62 -30.53
C PRO A 110 -14.34 7.63 -30.19
N GLY A 111 -14.78 8.43 -29.21
CA GLY A 111 -16.17 8.58 -28.82
C GLY A 111 -16.67 7.58 -27.78
N LEU A 112 -15.80 6.77 -27.15
CA LEU A 112 -16.24 5.75 -26.18
C LEU A 112 -16.94 6.40 -24.97
N THR A 113 -16.42 7.53 -24.48
CA THR A 113 -17.04 8.31 -23.39
C THR A 113 -18.44 8.83 -23.74
N ARG A 114 -18.80 8.89 -25.03
CA ARG A 114 -20.09 9.38 -25.51
C ARG A 114 -21.16 8.29 -25.55
N LEU A 115 -20.82 7.02 -25.36
CA LEU A 115 -21.78 5.91 -25.39
C LEU A 115 -22.59 5.73 -24.09
N PRO A 116 -21.99 5.43 -22.92
CA PRO A 116 -22.75 5.04 -21.72
C PRO A 116 -23.48 6.22 -21.07
N MET A 117 -24.51 5.98 -20.25
CA MET A 117 -25.17 7.08 -19.53
C MET A 117 -24.26 7.75 -18.49
N ILE A 118 -23.32 7.00 -17.89
CA ILE A 118 -22.34 7.46 -16.90
C ILE A 118 -20.94 7.06 -17.37
N VAL A 119 -19.94 7.91 -17.15
CA VAL A 119 -18.54 7.57 -17.43
C VAL A 119 -17.80 7.28 -16.12
N GLY A 120 -17.16 6.12 -16.04
CA GLY A 120 -16.29 5.75 -14.93
C GLY A 120 -14.81 5.99 -15.27
N TRP A 121 -14.02 6.37 -14.28
CA TRP A 121 -12.56 6.46 -14.38
C TRP A 121 -11.84 5.71 -13.26
N ASN A 122 -10.89 4.88 -13.63
CA ASN A 122 -9.94 4.21 -12.76
C ASN A 122 -8.67 5.05 -12.71
N LEU A 123 -8.43 5.74 -11.59
CA LEU A 123 -7.39 6.77 -11.45
C LEU A 123 -6.46 6.46 -10.27
N TYR A 124 -5.16 6.40 -10.56
CA TYR A 124 -4.13 5.98 -9.62
C TYR A 124 -3.02 7.02 -9.41
N PHE A 125 -3.32 8.32 -9.60
CA PHE A 125 -2.41 9.44 -9.33
C PHE A 125 -1.88 9.42 -7.90
N GLY A 126 -0.56 9.43 -7.72
CA GLY A 126 0.07 9.19 -6.42
C GLY A 126 0.33 7.71 -6.11
N TRP A 127 0.07 6.81 -7.05
CA TRP A 127 0.48 5.41 -7.00
C TRP A 127 1.22 5.03 -8.28
N TYR A 128 0.49 4.76 -9.37
CA TYR A 128 1.10 4.46 -10.67
C TYR A 128 1.56 5.73 -11.38
N GLU A 129 0.72 6.76 -11.41
CA GLU A 129 1.07 8.07 -11.93
C GLU A 129 1.66 8.96 -10.83
N GLU A 130 2.44 9.96 -11.25
CA GLU A 130 3.01 10.95 -10.34
C GLU A 130 1.96 11.94 -9.86
N ASP A 131 2.18 12.41 -8.63
CA ASP A 131 1.46 13.50 -7.96
C ASP A 131 -0.07 13.29 -7.82
N PRO A 132 -0.59 13.07 -6.60
CA PRO A 132 -2.03 12.93 -6.38
C PRO A 132 -2.84 14.18 -6.78
N GLU A 133 -2.26 15.37 -6.89
CA GLU A 133 -2.98 16.59 -7.31
C GLU A 133 -3.39 16.56 -8.81
N ASN A 134 -2.77 15.68 -9.61
CA ASN A 134 -3.16 15.48 -11.00
C ASN A 134 -4.56 14.89 -11.16
N LEU A 135 -5.12 14.26 -10.11
CA LEU A 135 -6.51 13.81 -10.05
C LEU A 135 -7.48 14.95 -10.34
N THR A 136 -7.33 16.07 -9.61
CA THR A 136 -8.17 17.26 -9.79
C THR A 136 -8.06 17.80 -11.21
N ARG A 137 -6.84 17.90 -11.73
CA ARG A 137 -6.61 18.37 -13.09
C ARG A 137 -7.27 17.47 -14.14
N PHE A 138 -7.14 16.15 -13.99
CA PHE A 138 -7.72 15.17 -14.90
C PHE A 138 -9.25 15.31 -14.96
N LEU A 139 -9.91 15.31 -13.80
CA LEU A 139 -11.37 15.33 -13.71
C LEU A 139 -11.96 16.66 -14.20
N HIS A 140 -11.32 17.80 -13.92
CA HIS A 140 -11.74 19.07 -14.50
C HIS A 140 -11.55 19.12 -16.02
N ASN A 141 -10.49 18.51 -16.56
CA ASN A 141 -10.32 18.42 -18.01
C ASN A 141 -11.41 17.54 -18.63
N TYR A 142 -11.68 16.37 -18.05
CA TYR A 142 -12.78 15.51 -18.45
C TYR A 142 -14.11 16.27 -18.44
N HIS A 143 -14.46 16.93 -17.34
CA HIS A 143 -15.75 17.60 -17.20
C HIS A 143 -15.93 18.76 -18.20
N LYS A 144 -14.85 19.44 -18.60
CA LYS A 144 -14.90 20.45 -19.68
C LYS A 144 -15.20 19.83 -21.04
N GLN A 145 -14.67 18.65 -21.33
CA GLN A 145 -14.85 17.98 -22.62
C GLN A 145 -16.18 17.23 -22.69
N VAL A 146 -16.62 16.64 -21.57
CA VAL A 146 -17.84 15.83 -21.45
C VAL A 146 -18.76 16.41 -20.36
N PRO A 147 -19.28 17.64 -20.54
CA PRO A 147 -20.00 18.35 -19.47
C PRO A 147 -21.36 17.74 -19.15
N ASP A 148 -22.00 17.07 -20.12
CA ASP A 148 -23.38 16.60 -20.01
C ASP A 148 -23.50 15.20 -19.38
N LYS A 149 -22.39 14.59 -18.95
CA LYS A 149 -22.40 13.24 -18.37
C LYS A 149 -22.00 13.25 -16.90
N PRO A 150 -22.76 12.54 -16.04
CA PRO A 150 -22.29 12.19 -14.70
C PRO A 150 -20.99 11.38 -14.79
N VAL A 151 -20.10 11.65 -13.83
CA VAL A 151 -18.81 10.98 -13.74
C VAL A 151 -18.64 10.31 -12.39
N LEU A 152 -18.12 9.09 -12.41
CA LEU A 152 -17.70 8.35 -11.24
C LEU A 152 -16.20 8.06 -11.31
N ILE A 153 -15.55 8.05 -10.15
CA ILE A 153 -14.28 7.33 -10.03
C ILE A 153 -14.64 5.90 -9.67
N THR A 154 -14.34 4.97 -10.55
CA THR A 154 -14.70 3.56 -10.39
C THR A 154 -13.61 2.77 -9.69
N GLU A 155 -12.37 3.25 -9.75
CA GLU A 155 -11.26 2.72 -8.96
C GLU A 155 -10.28 3.82 -8.55
N TYR A 156 -9.80 3.73 -7.30
CA TYR A 156 -8.61 4.43 -6.80
C TYR A 156 -8.09 3.71 -5.56
N GLY A 157 -6.77 3.61 -5.39
CA GLY A 157 -6.17 2.95 -4.25
C GLY A 157 -4.66 2.78 -4.32
N ALA A 158 -4.04 2.61 -3.16
CA ALA A 158 -2.61 2.34 -3.02
C ALA A 158 -2.39 1.06 -2.22
N GLY A 159 -1.40 0.26 -2.64
CA GLY A 159 -1.07 -1.01 -1.99
C GLY A 159 -0.45 -0.78 -0.62
N ALA A 160 -0.81 -1.59 0.36
CA ALA A 160 -0.20 -1.56 1.68
C ALA A 160 -0.14 -2.93 2.35
N ASP A 161 0.98 -3.20 2.98
CA ASP A 161 1.20 -4.32 3.88
C ASP A 161 1.11 -3.84 5.34
N PRO A 162 0.20 -4.37 6.17
CA PRO A 162 0.10 -4.03 7.60
C PRO A 162 1.40 -4.25 8.40
N ARG A 163 2.33 -5.05 7.87
CA ARG A 163 3.67 -5.28 8.45
C ARG A 163 4.63 -4.13 8.20
N ILE A 164 4.29 -3.12 7.40
CA ILE A 164 5.20 -2.03 7.01
C ILE A 164 4.71 -0.68 7.55
N ARG A 165 5.60 0.03 8.27
CA ARG A 165 5.40 1.41 8.74
C ARG A 165 6.54 2.32 8.30
N SER A 166 6.23 3.53 7.89
CA SER A 166 7.25 4.51 7.51
C SER A 166 6.98 5.86 8.17
N LEU A 167 8.05 6.46 8.70
CA LEU A 167 8.02 7.85 9.17
C LEU A 167 8.17 8.84 8.00
N ASN A 168 8.66 8.36 6.85
CA ASN A 168 8.83 9.12 5.61
C ASN A 168 8.23 8.30 4.46
N PRO A 169 6.91 8.11 4.42
CA PRO A 169 6.28 7.23 3.45
C PRO A 169 6.47 7.74 2.01
N GLU A 170 6.67 6.82 1.08
CA GLU A 170 6.86 7.12 -0.34
C GLU A 170 6.10 6.11 -1.25
N ARG A 171 5.85 6.49 -2.51
CA ARG A 171 5.21 5.59 -3.48
C ARG A 171 5.94 4.25 -3.55
N PHE A 172 5.17 3.16 -3.58
CA PHE A 172 5.66 1.79 -3.66
C PHE A 172 6.57 1.32 -2.50
N ASP A 173 6.55 1.99 -1.33
CA ASP A 173 7.11 1.42 -0.10
C ASP A 173 6.14 0.42 0.59
N PHE A 174 4.87 0.41 0.16
CA PHE A 174 3.78 -0.43 0.69
C PHE A 174 3.51 -0.23 2.20
N SER A 175 3.90 0.92 2.75
CA SER A 175 3.56 1.28 4.12
C SER A 175 2.06 1.62 4.24
N VAL A 176 1.46 1.25 5.37
CA VAL A 176 0.09 1.71 5.69
C VAL A 176 0.03 3.23 5.87
N ASP A 177 1.17 3.87 6.15
CA ASP A 177 1.31 5.33 6.22
C ASP A 177 1.12 5.99 4.83
N TRP A 178 1.71 5.44 3.76
CA TRP A 178 1.48 5.92 2.39
C TRP A 178 0.02 5.75 1.97
N GLN A 179 -0.58 4.57 2.23
CA GLN A 179 -1.98 4.31 1.89
C GLN A 179 -2.93 5.28 2.62
N PHE A 180 -2.67 5.59 3.89
CA PHE A 180 -3.44 6.58 4.64
C PHE A 180 -3.34 7.98 4.01
N GLN A 181 -2.13 8.43 3.68
CA GLN A 181 -1.92 9.75 3.04
C GLN A 181 -2.56 9.83 1.66
N TYR A 182 -2.45 8.77 0.87
CA TYR A 182 -3.07 8.65 -0.45
C TYR A 182 -4.60 8.83 -0.36
N HIS A 183 -5.26 8.05 0.50
CA HIS A 183 -6.72 8.14 0.63
C HIS A 183 -7.19 9.44 1.27
N LEU A 184 -6.43 10.02 2.21
CA LEU A 184 -6.71 11.33 2.76
C LEU A 184 -6.71 12.41 1.66
N SER A 185 -5.71 12.40 0.77
CA SER A 185 -5.65 13.33 -0.36
C SER A 185 -6.87 13.19 -1.26
N TYR A 186 -7.22 11.97 -1.69
CA TYR A 186 -8.37 11.73 -2.56
C TYR A 186 -9.68 12.19 -1.93
N LEU A 187 -9.94 11.82 -0.67
CA LEU A 187 -11.15 12.23 0.05
C LEU A 187 -11.26 13.75 0.22
N ASN A 188 -10.13 14.45 0.34
CA ASN A 188 -10.10 15.90 0.44
C ASN A 188 -10.30 16.59 -0.93
N GLN A 189 -9.80 16.00 -2.01
CA GLN A 189 -10.01 16.48 -3.38
C GLN A 189 -11.46 16.30 -3.82
N PHE A 190 -12.08 15.14 -3.57
CA PHE A 190 -13.48 14.86 -3.97
C PHE A 190 -14.47 15.89 -3.44
N ARG A 191 -14.27 16.34 -2.20
CA ARG A 191 -15.13 17.35 -1.54
C ARG A 191 -15.14 18.72 -2.24
N LYS A 192 -14.20 18.96 -3.16
CA LYS A 192 -14.07 20.20 -3.92
C LYS A 192 -14.63 20.09 -5.34
N MET A 193 -15.19 18.93 -5.71
CA MET A 193 -15.66 18.63 -7.07
C MET A 193 -17.16 18.31 -7.06
N ASP A 194 -18.00 19.34 -7.07
CA ASP A 194 -19.46 19.17 -7.05
C ASP A 194 -20.02 18.39 -8.25
N PHE A 195 -19.27 18.31 -9.36
CA PHE A 195 -19.64 17.54 -10.55
C PHE A 195 -19.31 16.04 -10.43
N LEU A 196 -18.51 15.62 -9.45
CA LEU A 196 -18.18 14.22 -9.22
C LEU A 196 -19.36 13.52 -8.53
N SER A 197 -19.99 12.57 -9.21
CA SER A 197 -21.20 11.91 -8.71
C SER A 197 -20.93 10.88 -7.61
N GLY A 198 -19.68 10.43 -7.47
CA GLY A 198 -19.29 9.41 -6.51
C GLY A 198 -17.93 8.79 -6.82
N ALA A 199 -17.42 8.01 -5.87
CA ALA A 199 -16.15 7.31 -5.99
C ALA A 199 -16.19 5.95 -5.29
N ALA A 200 -15.63 4.92 -5.93
CA ALA A 200 -15.49 3.57 -5.39
C ALA A 200 -14.01 3.27 -5.11
N VAL A 201 -13.69 2.99 -3.85
CA VAL A 201 -12.34 2.60 -3.45
C VAL A 201 -11.99 1.28 -4.10
N TRP A 202 -10.80 1.18 -4.68
CA TRP A 202 -10.21 -0.08 -5.12
C TRP A 202 -9.12 -0.50 -4.12
N ASN A 203 -9.43 -1.38 -3.16
CA ASN A 203 -10.72 -2.05 -3.00
C ASN A 203 -11.10 -2.23 -1.52
N LEU A 204 -12.21 -2.91 -1.23
CA LEU A 204 -12.60 -3.16 0.16
C LEU A 204 -11.69 -4.18 0.86
N PHE A 205 -11.29 -5.26 0.18
CA PHE A 205 -10.51 -6.36 0.75
C PHE A 205 -9.33 -6.74 -0.13
N ASP A 206 -8.14 -6.93 0.44
CA ASP A 206 -7.06 -7.56 -0.32
C ASP A 206 -7.56 -8.88 -0.95
N PHE A 207 -7.15 -9.13 -2.19
CA PHE A 207 -7.65 -10.26 -2.99
C PHE A 207 -6.55 -10.96 -3.77
N GLY A 208 -6.79 -12.23 -4.10
CA GLY A 208 -5.86 -13.07 -4.84
C GLY A 208 -5.69 -12.59 -6.28
N SER A 209 -4.44 -12.40 -6.69
CA SER A 209 -4.06 -12.03 -8.04
C SER A 209 -2.69 -12.64 -8.32
N GLU A 210 -2.70 -13.84 -8.91
CA GLU A 210 -1.53 -14.75 -9.00
C GLU A 210 -0.27 -14.09 -9.56
N PHE A 211 -0.41 -13.19 -10.53
CA PHE A 211 0.72 -12.51 -11.17
C PHE A 211 1.33 -11.38 -10.33
N ARG A 212 0.71 -11.00 -9.21
CA ARG A 212 1.25 -9.98 -8.30
C ARG A 212 2.46 -10.54 -7.58
N GLN A 213 3.49 -9.72 -7.47
CA GLN A 213 4.68 -10.00 -6.68
C GLN A 213 4.70 -8.99 -5.53
N ASP A 214 5.15 -7.76 -5.75
CA ASP A 214 4.99 -6.63 -4.80
C ASP A 214 5.37 -7.01 -3.34
N ALA A 215 4.95 -6.25 -2.32
CA ALA A 215 5.29 -6.56 -0.91
C ALA A 215 4.58 -7.81 -0.35
N VAL A 216 3.50 -8.24 -1.00
CA VAL A 216 2.72 -9.43 -0.63
C VAL A 216 2.46 -10.23 -1.91
N PRO A 217 3.30 -11.24 -2.22
CA PRO A 217 3.16 -12.06 -3.41
C PRO A 217 1.77 -12.66 -3.57
N HIS A 218 1.32 -12.78 -4.82
CA HIS A 218 0.04 -13.34 -5.24
C HIS A 218 -1.20 -12.57 -4.74
N ILE A 219 -1.02 -11.41 -4.10
CA ILE A 219 -2.10 -10.60 -3.53
C ILE A 219 -2.07 -9.18 -4.10
N ASN A 220 -3.24 -8.66 -4.47
CA ASN A 220 -3.43 -7.22 -4.61
C ASN A 220 -3.72 -6.63 -3.22
N SER A 221 -2.77 -5.89 -2.68
CA SER A 221 -2.78 -5.36 -1.31
C SER A 221 -3.40 -3.96 -1.16
N LYS A 222 -4.20 -3.50 -2.14
CA LYS A 222 -4.85 -2.18 -2.10
C LYS A 222 -6.09 -2.11 -1.20
N GLY A 223 -6.49 -3.23 -0.58
CA GLY A 223 -7.67 -3.29 0.26
C GLY A 223 -7.61 -2.33 1.44
N LEU A 224 -8.75 -1.73 1.79
CA LEU A 224 -8.95 -1.08 3.10
C LEU A 224 -8.92 -2.10 4.23
N MET A 225 -9.21 -3.36 3.94
CA MET A 225 -9.12 -4.49 4.85
C MET A 225 -8.19 -5.54 4.26
N SER A 226 -7.54 -6.31 5.14
CA SER A 226 -6.68 -7.43 4.73
C SER A 226 -7.47 -8.57 4.08
N TYR A 227 -6.76 -9.55 3.54
CA TYR A 227 -7.35 -10.77 2.98
C TYR A 227 -8.21 -11.53 4.00
N ASN A 228 -7.85 -11.50 5.28
CA ASN A 228 -8.64 -12.08 6.38
C ASN A 228 -9.61 -11.08 7.04
N ARG A 229 -9.99 -10.00 6.32
CA ARG A 229 -11.03 -9.04 6.71
C ARG A 229 -10.70 -8.27 8.00
N LYS A 230 -9.41 -8.07 8.30
CA LYS A 230 -8.98 -7.15 9.37
C LYS A 230 -8.85 -5.74 8.80
N PRO A 231 -9.52 -4.72 9.37
CA PRO A 231 -9.44 -3.36 8.85
C PRO A 231 -8.04 -2.77 8.99
N LYS A 232 -7.50 -2.19 7.91
CA LYS A 232 -6.25 -1.43 7.93
C LYS A 232 -6.52 0.00 8.39
N ASP A 233 -5.47 0.76 8.66
CA ASP A 233 -5.57 2.13 9.15
C ASP A 233 -6.42 3.05 8.23
N ALA A 234 -6.32 2.87 6.90
CA ALA A 234 -7.14 3.61 5.94
C ALA A 234 -8.65 3.33 6.07
N TYR A 235 -9.07 2.12 6.47
CA TYR A 235 -10.49 1.82 6.71
C TYR A 235 -11.09 2.75 7.76
N PHE A 236 -10.37 2.98 8.85
CA PHE A 236 -10.87 3.81 9.96
C PHE A 236 -10.93 5.29 9.59
N LEU A 237 -10.12 5.74 8.61
CA LEU A 237 -10.29 7.06 7.99
C LEU A 237 -11.65 7.15 7.27
N TYR A 238 -12.00 6.18 6.42
CA TYR A 238 -13.32 6.16 5.78
C TYR A 238 -14.45 6.08 6.80
N GLN A 239 -14.31 5.24 7.82
CA GLN A 239 -15.30 5.12 8.88
C GLN A 239 -15.51 6.47 9.57
N ALA A 240 -14.45 7.16 10.01
CA ALA A 240 -14.53 8.49 10.60
C ALA A 240 -15.11 9.55 9.64
N ARG A 241 -14.98 9.38 8.33
CA ARG A 241 -15.43 10.37 7.34
C ARG A 241 -16.85 10.15 6.84
N LEU A 242 -17.38 8.94 6.97
CA LEU A 242 -18.65 8.54 6.35
C LEU A 242 -19.73 8.12 7.38
N THR A 243 -19.34 7.62 8.55
CA THR A 243 -20.32 7.20 9.55
C THR A 243 -21.02 8.41 10.19
N LYS A 244 -22.32 8.25 10.46
CA LYS A 244 -23.11 9.24 11.23
C LYS A 244 -23.06 8.95 12.74
N ASP A 245 -22.78 7.71 13.11
CA ASP A 245 -22.68 7.31 14.51
C ASP A 245 -21.36 7.80 15.12
N PRO A 246 -21.34 8.29 16.36
CA PRO A 246 -20.10 8.69 17.02
C PRO A 246 -19.05 7.56 16.97
N PHE A 247 -17.88 7.87 16.43
CA PHE A 247 -16.81 6.89 16.21
C PHE A 247 -15.45 7.46 16.60
N ALA A 248 -14.56 6.64 17.16
CA ALA A 248 -13.15 6.98 17.35
C ALA A 248 -12.27 5.71 17.33
N GLU A 249 -11.02 5.83 16.85
CA GLU A 249 -10.01 4.76 16.88
C GLU A 249 -8.58 5.33 16.98
N ILE A 250 -7.67 4.57 17.60
CA ILE A 250 -6.23 4.92 17.74
C ILE A 250 -5.43 4.13 16.70
N LEU A 251 -4.60 4.82 15.91
CA LEU A 251 -3.73 4.23 14.89
C LEU A 251 -2.25 4.29 15.33
N PRO A 252 -1.41 3.27 14.97
CA PRO A 252 -1.73 2.07 14.19
C PRO A 252 -2.69 1.08 14.88
N THR A 253 -3.51 0.39 14.08
CA THR A 253 -4.32 -0.72 14.60
C THR A 253 -3.65 -2.09 14.54
N GLN A 254 -2.85 -2.35 13.49
CA GLN A 254 -2.25 -3.65 13.18
C GLN A 254 -0.72 -3.68 13.30
N PHE A 255 -0.11 -2.77 14.08
CA PHE A 255 1.33 -2.70 14.30
C PHE A 255 1.65 -2.62 15.80
N PRO A 256 1.61 -3.76 16.53
CA PRO A 256 1.63 -3.77 18.00
C PRO A 256 3.02 -3.56 18.61
N VAL A 257 4.09 -3.68 17.82
CA VAL A 257 5.49 -3.51 18.27
C VAL A 257 6.08 -2.26 17.64
N LEU A 258 6.50 -1.31 18.48
CA LEU A 258 7.14 -0.05 18.08
C LEU A 258 8.62 -0.06 18.46
N PRO A 259 9.47 0.77 17.83
CA PRO A 259 10.88 0.82 18.18
C PRO A 259 11.09 1.49 19.54
N ALA A 260 11.87 0.88 20.44
CA ALA A 260 12.38 1.58 21.61
C ALA A 260 13.53 2.52 21.20
N SER A 261 13.75 3.58 21.98
CA SER A 261 15.01 4.31 21.90
C SER A 261 16.17 3.37 22.25
N LEU A 262 17.26 3.45 21.47
CA LEU A 262 18.50 2.74 21.76
C LEU A 262 19.44 3.58 22.64
N GLY A 263 19.28 4.90 22.62
CA GLY A 263 20.12 5.86 23.34
C GLY A 263 19.34 6.79 24.25
N SER A 264 19.98 7.89 24.67
CA SER A 264 19.36 8.91 25.51
C SER A 264 18.29 9.73 24.78
N GLU A 265 18.42 9.87 23.46
CA GLU A 265 17.46 10.63 22.65
C GLU A 265 16.25 9.78 22.26
N PRO A 266 15.02 10.17 22.61
CA PRO A 266 13.84 9.37 22.31
C PRO A 266 13.51 9.38 20.81
N ILE A 267 12.99 8.25 20.34
CA ILE A 267 12.33 8.19 19.03
C ILE A 267 10.93 8.78 19.18
N TYR A 268 10.61 9.79 18.38
CA TYR A 268 9.26 10.35 18.34
C TYR A 268 8.41 9.61 17.32
N TRP A 269 7.27 9.09 17.76
CA TRP A 269 6.37 8.30 16.94
C TRP A 269 5.02 9.01 16.75
N PRO A 270 4.47 9.03 15.51
CA PRO A 270 3.15 9.60 15.27
C PRO A 270 2.06 8.65 15.76
N ILE A 271 1.24 9.12 16.70
CA ILE A 271 -0.01 8.49 17.10
C ILE A 271 -1.16 9.32 16.52
N LYS A 272 -2.02 8.67 15.74
CA LYS A 272 -3.21 9.31 15.16
C LYS A 272 -4.46 8.85 15.92
N VAL A 273 -5.37 9.79 16.13
CA VAL A 273 -6.75 9.48 16.54
C VAL A 273 -7.66 9.87 15.39
N VAL A 274 -8.41 8.92 14.86
CA VAL A 274 -9.41 9.15 13.80
C VAL A 274 -10.81 9.17 14.42
N SER A 275 -11.65 10.13 14.04
CA SER A 275 -13.02 10.26 14.56
C SER A 275 -13.87 11.23 13.72
N ASN A 276 -15.20 11.11 13.81
CA ASN A 276 -16.15 12.07 13.26
C ASN A 276 -16.57 13.16 14.27
N LEU A 277 -15.95 13.20 15.45
CA LEU A 277 -16.15 14.23 16.48
C LEU A 277 -15.12 15.37 16.35
N GLN A 278 -15.21 16.39 17.22
CA GLN A 278 -14.55 17.69 17.01
C GLN A 278 -13.18 17.81 17.68
N ASP A 279 -13.04 17.36 18.92
CA ASP A 279 -11.83 17.55 19.73
C ASP A 279 -11.33 16.22 20.29
N ALA A 280 -10.02 16.02 20.27
CA ALA A 280 -9.37 14.87 20.88
C ALA A 280 -8.21 15.29 21.79
N THR A 281 -8.09 14.59 22.91
CA THR A 281 -6.94 14.63 23.82
C THR A 281 -6.38 13.23 23.94
N ILE A 282 -5.06 13.10 24.03
CA ILE A 282 -4.42 11.83 24.38
C ILE A 282 -3.67 11.94 25.70
N GLN A 283 -3.63 10.83 26.43
CA GLN A 283 -2.74 10.60 27.55
C GLN A 283 -1.84 9.42 27.19
N VAL A 284 -0.53 9.57 27.41
CA VAL A 284 0.47 8.56 27.06
C VAL A 284 1.30 8.25 28.30
N ASN A 285 1.27 6.99 28.77
CA ASN A 285 1.97 6.56 29.98
C ASN A 285 1.71 7.45 31.22
N GLY A 286 0.51 8.03 31.31
CA GLY A 286 0.13 8.95 32.38
C GLY A 286 0.27 10.44 32.05
N ASP A 287 1.07 10.80 31.04
CA ASP A 287 1.29 12.20 30.64
C ASP A 287 0.20 12.69 29.69
N LEU A 288 -0.45 13.80 30.04
CA LEU A 288 -1.52 14.41 29.25
C LEU A 288 -0.94 15.32 28.16
N TYR A 289 -1.40 15.12 26.91
CA TYR A 289 -1.03 15.95 25.77
C TYR A 289 -2.09 17.03 25.50
N PRO A 290 -1.72 18.16 24.88
CA PRO A 290 -2.67 19.19 24.51
C PRO A 290 -3.80 18.66 23.63
N SER A 291 -5.01 19.17 23.89
CA SER A 291 -6.18 18.93 23.04
C SER A 291 -5.93 19.45 21.63
N GLN A 292 -6.36 18.69 20.64
CA GLN A 292 -6.33 19.08 19.24
C GLN A 292 -7.72 18.95 18.62
N LYS A 293 -8.02 19.88 17.71
CA LYS A 293 -9.18 19.74 16.83
C LYS A 293 -8.91 18.66 15.80
N LEU A 294 -9.91 17.84 15.52
CA LEU A 294 -9.84 16.91 14.41
C LEU A 294 -10.07 17.65 13.11
N VAL A 295 -9.06 17.64 12.25
CA VAL A 295 -9.13 18.20 10.90
C VAL A 295 -9.17 17.03 9.94
N ASP A 296 -10.09 17.08 8.97
CA ASP A 296 -10.24 16.01 7.98
C ASP A 296 -10.45 14.61 8.58
N GLY A 297 -11.07 14.55 9.77
CA GLY A 297 -11.43 13.31 10.47
C GLY A 297 -10.32 12.69 11.32
N PHE A 298 -9.22 13.41 11.58
CA PHE A 298 -8.16 12.93 12.48
C PHE A 298 -7.38 14.04 13.17
N ALA A 299 -6.62 13.67 14.19
CA ALA A 299 -5.56 14.47 14.79
C ALA A 299 -4.32 13.59 15.05
N GLU A 300 -3.13 14.19 15.11
CA GLU A 300 -1.86 13.48 15.27
C GLU A 300 -1.00 14.11 16.37
N TRP A 301 -0.37 13.27 17.19
CA TRP A 301 0.62 13.66 18.19
C TRP A 301 1.92 12.92 17.94
N LYS A 302 3.04 13.61 18.09
CA LYS A 302 4.36 12.99 18.15
C LYS A 302 4.70 12.70 19.61
N VAL A 303 4.84 11.42 19.94
CA VAL A 303 5.05 10.96 21.32
C VAL A 303 6.40 10.28 21.43
N PRO A 304 7.18 10.51 22.51
CA PRO A 304 8.46 9.86 22.70
C PRO A 304 8.23 8.38 23.09
N LEU A 305 8.98 7.47 22.46
CA LEU A 305 8.95 6.04 22.77
C LEU A 305 9.99 5.72 23.86
N VAL A 306 9.54 5.75 25.11
CA VAL A 306 10.37 5.55 26.32
C VAL A 306 9.81 4.40 27.16
N GLY A 307 10.70 3.54 27.66
CA GLY A 307 10.35 2.37 28.49
C GLY A 307 10.10 1.12 27.65
N ASP A 308 9.30 0.20 28.20
CA ASP A 308 9.03 -1.11 27.59
C ASP A 308 7.68 -1.15 26.85
N SER A 309 6.79 -0.20 27.14
CA SER A 309 5.48 -0.10 26.51
C SER A 309 4.99 1.35 26.38
N LEU A 310 4.06 1.54 25.45
CA LEU A 310 3.35 2.79 25.22
C LEU A 310 1.85 2.55 25.43
N HIS A 311 1.31 3.09 26.52
CA HIS A 311 -0.11 3.05 26.86
C HIS A 311 -0.76 4.37 26.44
N VAL A 312 -1.62 4.32 25.43
CA VAL A 312 -2.30 5.49 24.87
C VAL A 312 -3.77 5.43 25.24
N PHE A 313 -4.25 6.45 25.95
CA PHE A 313 -5.66 6.72 26.14
C PHE A 313 -6.05 7.92 25.27
N ALA A 314 -7.06 7.77 24.43
CA ALA A 314 -7.63 8.86 23.66
C ALA A 314 -9.05 9.15 24.14
N GLN A 315 -9.32 10.40 24.49
CA GLN A 315 -10.66 10.91 24.74
C GLN A 315 -11.04 11.83 23.59
N VAL A 316 -12.17 11.54 22.96
CA VAL A 316 -12.70 12.34 21.86
C VAL A 316 -14.07 12.88 22.24
N THR A 317 -14.25 14.19 22.08
CA THR A 317 -15.45 14.93 22.49
C THR A 317 -16.12 15.55 21.27
N GLY A 318 -17.44 15.44 21.21
CA GLY A 318 -18.24 16.12 20.19
C GLY A 318 -19.07 17.27 20.75
N ASP A 319 -19.53 18.16 19.88
CA ASP A 319 -20.29 19.39 20.23
C ASP A 319 -21.58 19.13 21.01
N SER A 320 -22.15 17.92 20.87
CA SER A 320 -23.34 17.47 21.62
C SER A 320 -23.03 16.96 23.03
N GLY A 321 -21.79 17.10 23.51
CA GLY A 321 -21.30 16.58 24.79
C GLY A 321 -21.04 15.07 24.76
N LYS A 322 -21.14 14.42 23.60
CA LYS A 322 -20.78 12.99 23.45
C LYS A 322 -19.28 12.81 23.62
N VAL A 323 -18.90 11.81 24.41
CA VAL A 323 -17.50 11.45 24.67
C VAL A 323 -17.26 9.99 24.31
N ILE A 324 -16.17 9.72 23.59
CA ILE A 324 -15.68 8.38 23.31
C ILE A 324 -14.27 8.26 23.89
N VAL A 325 -14.02 7.16 24.59
CA VAL A 325 -12.68 6.80 25.06
C VAL A 325 -12.19 5.56 24.33
N ARG A 326 -10.91 5.58 23.97
CA ARG A 326 -10.17 4.44 23.40
C ARG A 326 -8.87 4.25 24.17
N GLU A 327 -8.44 3.01 24.25
CA GLU A 327 -7.17 2.62 24.85
C GLU A 327 -6.43 1.71 23.86
N LYS A 328 -5.12 1.91 23.76
CA LYS A 328 -4.24 1.07 22.97
C LYS A 328 -2.89 0.92 23.67
N VAL A 329 -2.37 -0.30 23.67
CA VAL A 329 -1.04 -0.60 24.21
C VAL A 329 -0.15 -1.08 23.06
N TYR A 330 1.06 -0.52 23.00
CA TYR A 330 2.12 -0.96 22.11
C TYR A 330 3.33 -1.42 22.91
N TYR A 331 4.02 -2.45 22.44
CA TYR A 331 5.26 -2.92 23.04
C TYR A 331 6.46 -2.26 22.38
N LEU A 332 7.45 -1.84 23.16
CA LEU A 332 8.65 -1.20 22.65
C LEU A 332 9.78 -2.22 22.53
N SER A 333 10.35 -2.34 21.33
CA SER A 333 11.43 -3.27 21.04
C SER A 333 12.76 -2.54 20.88
N SER A 334 13.71 -2.83 21.77
CA SER A 334 15.11 -2.40 21.67
C SER A 334 15.97 -3.32 20.79
N ALA A 335 15.35 -4.33 20.16
CA ALA A 335 16.05 -5.26 19.30
C ALA A 335 16.74 -4.55 18.12
N LEU A 336 17.93 -5.03 17.79
CA LEU A 336 18.76 -4.55 16.70
C LEU A 336 18.62 -5.49 15.50
N ASN A 337 17.47 -5.41 14.85
CA ASN A 337 17.24 -6.01 13.54
C ASN A 337 17.14 -4.87 12.53
N ILE A 338 17.97 -4.88 11.51
CA ILE A 338 18.11 -3.81 10.53
C ILE A 338 17.62 -4.34 9.18
N ASN A 339 16.69 -3.62 8.56
CA ASN A 339 16.23 -3.83 7.20
C ASN A 339 17.06 -2.97 6.24
N LEU A 340 18.08 -3.57 5.61
CA LEU A 340 19.08 -2.80 4.86
C LEU A 340 18.52 -2.29 3.52
N GLY A 341 18.89 -1.06 3.19
CA GLY A 341 18.38 -0.33 2.04
C GLY A 341 16.92 0.12 2.14
N ALA A 342 16.20 -0.20 3.23
CA ALA A 342 14.83 0.24 3.46
C ALA A 342 14.75 1.56 4.23
N ASN A 343 13.70 2.35 3.97
CA ASN A 343 13.36 3.55 4.76
C ASN A 343 12.22 3.31 5.77
N PHE A 344 11.75 2.06 5.87
CA PHE A 344 10.58 1.68 6.64
C PHE A 344 10.92 0.64 7.72
N TYR A 345 10.08 0.61 8.76
CA TYR A 345 10.03 -0.48 9.73
C TYR A 345 9.24 -1.65 9.15
N PHE A 346 9.71 -2.86 9.40
CA PHE A 346 9.01 -4.09 9.03
C PHE A 346 8.81 -4.96 10.27
N HIS A 347 7.57 -5.37 10.55
CA HIS A 347 7.21 -6.22 11.68
C HIS A 347 6.85 -7.61 11.19
N ASP A 348 7.60 -8.61 11.65
CA ASP A 348 7.24 -10.01 11.47
C ASP A 348 6.23 -10.42 12.57
N PRO A 349 4.96 -10.68 12.23
CA PRO A 349 3.94 -11.02 13.21
C PRO A 349 4.09 -12.44 13.78
N GLU A 350 4.87 -13.33 13.16
CA GLU A 350 5.06 -14.70 13.66
C GLU A 350 6.07 -14.72 14.82
N THR A 351 7.16 -13.96 14.67
CA THR A 351 8.23 -13.91 15.67
C THR A 351 8.18 -12.66 16.57
N TYR A 352 7.25 -11.74 16.31
CA TYR A 352 7.17 -10.41 16.92
C TYR A 352 8.46 -9.58 16.74
N THR A 353 9.23 -9.88 15.69
CA THR A 353 10.49 -9.20 15.40
C THR A 353 10.22 -7.89 14.69
N LEU A 354 10.72 -6.79 15.25
CA LEU A 354 10.73 -5.50 14.59
C LEU A 354 12.08 -5.27 13.89
N TRP A 355 12.02 -5.04 12.59
CA TRP A 355 13.13 -4.61 11.75
C TRP A 355 13.06 -3.10 11.55
N ARG A 356 14.19 -2.43 11.84
CA ARG A 356 14.35 -0.98 11.76
C ARG A 356 14.84 -0.59 10.37
N PRO A 357 14.50 0.62 9.89
CA PRO A 357 15.06 1.13 8.64
C PRO A 357 16.58 1.26 8.71
N ASP A 358 17.22 1.16 7.55
CA ASP A 358 18.67 1.33 7.41
C ASP A 358 19.09 2.78 7.68
N GLN A 359 20.35 2.98 8.07
CA GLN A 359 20.91 4.32 8.17
C GLN A 359 22.44 4.33 8.00
N ALA A 360 22.95 5.42 7.44
CA ALA A 360 24.39 5.66 7.41
C ALA A 360 24.93 5.83 8.84
N PHE A 361 26.16 5.36 9.06
CA PHE A 361 26.83 5.56 10.33
C PHE A 361 27.17 7.04 10.52
N GLU A 362 26.77 7.60 11.66
CA GLU A 362 27.15 8.91 12.14
C GLU A 362 27.67 8.77 13.57
N GLU A 363 28.66 9.59 13.94
CA GLU A 363 29.20 9.59 15.30
C GLU A 363 28.09 9.89 16.32
N GLY A 364 28.00 9.05 17.36
CA GLY A 364 26.93 9.12 18.37
C GLY A 364 25.69 8.27 18.07
N LYS A 365 25.55 7.69 16.87
CA LYS A 365 24.48 6.71 16.59
C LYS A 365 24.87 5.29 17.03
N PHE A 366 23.87 4.52 17.46
CA PHE A 366 24.05 3.14 17.93
C PHE A 366 24.42 2.17 16.82
N PHE A 367 24.06 2.46 15.58
CA PHE A 367 24.34 1.58 14.47
C PHE A 367 24.35 2.35 13.15
N GLY A 368 24.99 1.77 12.13
CA GLY A 368 24.84 2.25 10.76
C GLY A 368 25.85 1.64 9.79
N HIS A 369 25.54 1.74 8.50
CA HIS A 369 26.42 1.26 7.44
C HIS A 369 27.54 2.26 7.12
N SER A 370 28.69 1.74 6.70
CA SER A 370 29.77 2.51 6.08
C SER A 370 29.68 2.37 4.57
N GLU A 371 29.56 3.51 3.89
CA GLU A 371 29.39 3.58 2.43
C GLU A 371 28.15 2.80 1.95
N GLY A 372 27.97 2.71 0.64
CA GLY A 372 26.83 2.00 0.04
C GLY A 372 25.56 2.84 -0.07
N MET A 373 24.63 2.32 -0.86
CA MET A 373 23.36 2.97 -1.17
C MET A 373 22.25 1.93 -1.26
N ALA A 374 21.03 2.35 -0.92
CA ALA A 374 19.83 1.57 -1.16
C ALA A 374 19.67 1.22 -2.65
N TYR A 375 19.43 -0.05 -2.95
CA TYR A 375 19.11 -0.50 -4.30
C TYR A 375 17.72 0.00 -4.72
N ARG A 376 17.69 0.83 -5.76
CA ARG A 376 16.46 1.43 -6.32
C ARG A 376 16.43 1.23 -7.85
N PRO A 377 15.97 0.06 -8.33
CA PRO A 377 15.96 -0.27 -9.76
C PRO A 377 14.83 0.42 -10.55
N ARG A 378 13.88 1.03 -9.85
CA ARG A 378 12.67 1.64 -10.41
C ARG A 378 12.71 3.15 -10.20
N GLN A 379 11.96 3.89 -11.01
CA GLN A 379 11.79 5.35 -10.83
C GLN A 379 11.11 5.71 -9.50
N ALA A 380 10.28 4.80 -8.97
CA ALA A 380 9.58 4.96 -7.70
C ALA A 380 9.64 3.66 -6.89
N GLY A 381 9.63 3.79 -5.57
CA GLY A 381 9.75 2.70 -4.61
C GLY A 381 11.18 2.35 -4.24
N ILE A 382 11.27 1.42 -3.28
CA ILE A 382 12.51 0.88 -2.75
C ILE A 382 12.64 -0.56 -3.22
N GLY A 383 13.86 -0.98 -3.53
CA GLY A 383 14.12 -2.38 -3.82
C GLY A 383 13.40 -2.91 -5.07
N THR A 384 13.43 -4.23 -5.19
CA THR A 384 12.70 -4.95 -6.24
C THR A 384 11.23 -5.12 -5.87
N SER A 385 10.36 -5.26 -6.86
CA SER A 385 8.97 -5.68 -6.67
C SER A 385 8.76 -7.17 -6.92
N ARG A 386 9.83 -7.95 -7.08
CA ARG A 386 9.76 -9.39 -7.34
C ARG A 386 9.64 -10.17 -6.04
N GLY A 387 8.88 -11.28 -6.09
CA GLY A 387 8.78 -12.20 -4.97
C GLY A 387 10.15 -12.84 -4.67
N ILE A 388 10.35 -13.23 -3.41
CA ILE A 388 11.59 -13.84 -2.93
C ILE A 388 11.32 -15.28 -2.52
N ASP A 389 11.96 -16.23 -3.21
CA ASP A 389 11.82 -17.65 -2.94
C ASP A 389 12.40 -18.03 -1.57
N GLY A 390 11.69 -18.89 -0.84
CA GLY A 390 12.14 -19.45 0.43
C GLY A 390 11.88 -18.57 1.66
N THR A 391 11.05 -17.54 1.54
CA THR A 391 10.63 -16.69 2.67
C THR A 391 9.21 -16.16 2.48
N GLU A 392 8.54 -15.84 3.59
CA GLU A 392 7.29 -15.05 3.63
C GLU A 392 7.56 -13.59 4.03
N LEU A 393 8.83 -13.25 4.23
CA LEU A 393 9.30 -11.92 4.66
C LEU A 393 9.81 -11.13 3.45
N ASP A 394 9.10 -11.16 2.33
CA ASP A 394 9.49 -10.49 1.08
C ASP A 394 9.98 -9.05 1.29
N PRO A 395 9.29 -8.16 2.04
CA PRO A 395 9.74 -6.77 2.18
C PRO A 395 11.12 -6.62 2.82
N LEU A 396 11.59 -7.60 3.59
CA LEU A 396 12.92 -7.62 4.20
C LEU A 396 14.01 -8.05 3.21
N TYR A 397 13.69 -8.94 2.27
CA TYR A 397 14.64 -9.42 1.25
C TYR A 397 14.55 -8.65 -0.06
N GLN A 398 13.47 -7.91 -0.31
CA GLN A 398 13.28 -7.08 -1.49
C GLN A 398 14.09 -5.78 -1.45
N THR A 399 14.49 -5.33 -0.27
CA THR A 399 15.39 -4.19 -0.07
C THR A 399 16.82 -4.67 0.17
N GLN A 400 17.79 -3.84 -0.22
CA GLN A 400 19.21 -4.17 -0.14
C GLN A 400 20.04 -2.90 -0.13
N ASN A 401 21.08 -2.87 0.70
CA ASN A 401 22.15 -1.89 0.58
C ASN A 401 23.27 -2.49 -0.27
N GLN A 402 23.73 -1.77 -1.30
CA GLN A 402 24.81 -2.21 -2.20
C GLN A 402 26.00 -1.27 -2.14
N GLY A 403 27.21 -1.83 -2.12
CA GLY A 403 28.47 -1.10 -2.08
C GLY A 403 28.91 -0.65 -0.69
N LEU A 404 28.31 -1.19 0.38
CA LEU A 404 28.73 -0.94 1.76
C LEU A 404 30.06 -1.64 2.07
N SER A 405 30.99 -0.93 2.71
CA SER A 405 32.26 -1.51 3.19
C SER A 405 32.13 -2.17 4.56
N GLY A 406 31.07 -1.86 5.30
CA GLY A 406 30.81 -2.48 6.59
C GLY A 406 29.58 -1.93 7.30
N TYR A 407 29.37 -2.42 8.52
CA TYR A 407 28.29 -2.02 9.42
C TYR A 407 28.81 -1.95 10.85
N HIS A 408 28.37 -0.93 11.57
CA HIS A 408 28.81 -0.64 12.93
C HIS A 408 27.65 -0.80 13.91
N PHE A 409 27.95 -1.34 15.09
CA PHE A 409 27.03 -1.38 16.23
C PHE A 409 27.77 -1.01 17.52
N GLU A 410 27.18 -0.10 18.30
CA GLU A 410 27.54 0.16 19.69
C GLU A 410 26.69 -0.76 20.58
N LEU A 411 27.34 -1.69 21.27
CA LEU A 411 26.71 -2.78 22.01
C LEU A 411 27.27 -2.87 23.43
N VAL A 412 26.54 -3.55 24.32
CA VAL A 412 27.12 -3.93 25.61
C VAL A 412 28.06 -5.13 25.43
N PRO A 413 29.16 -5.23 26.20
CA PRO A 413 30.03 -6.40 26.14
C PRO A 413 29.29 -7.72 26.38
N GLY A 414 29.43 -8.66 25.46
CA GLY A 414 28.68 -9.90 25.51
C GLY A 414 28.93 -10.83 24.34
N GLU A 415 28.26 -11.98 24.40
CA GLU A 415 28.15 -12.92 23.30
C GLU A 415 26.83 -12.66 22.56
N TYR A 416 26.92 -12.66 21.24
CA TYR A 416 25.81 -12.41 20.34
C TYR A 416 25.78 -13.45 19.23
N GLU A 417 24.57 -13.80 18.80
CA GLU A 417 24.34 -14.38 17.49
C GLU A 417 24.10 -13.22 16.50
N VAL A 418 24.91 -13.18 15.45
CA VAL A 418 24.79 -12.22 14.34
C VAL A 418 24.28 -12.98 13.13
N LYS A 419 23.06 -12.68 12.71
CA LYS A 419 22.43 -13.27 11.52
C LYS A 419 22.47 -12.27 10.37
N LEU A 420 23.06 -12.65 9.25
CA LEU A 420 23.14 -11.85 8.02
C LEU A 420 22.18 -12.42 6.97
N LEU A 421 21.35 -11.57 6.37
CA LEU A 421 20.27 -11.95 5.45
C LEU A 421 20.57 -11.46 4.04
N TRP A 422 20.60 -12.37 3.08
CA TRP A 422 21.05 -12.11 1.71
C TRP A 422 20.01 -12.61 0.71
N ALA A 423 19.82 -11.86 -0.36
CA ALA A 423 19.16 -12.31 -1.58
C ALA A 423 19.78 -11.57 -2.77
N ARG A 424 20.10 -12.28 -3.86
CA ARG A 424 20.56 -11.65 -5.10
C ARG A 424 19.34 -11.09 -5.83
N ILE A 425 18.99 -9.83 -5.53
CA ILE A 425 17.81 -9.15 -6.07
C ILE A 425 18.10 -8.23 -7.26
N ASP A 426 19.37 -7.95 -7.52
CA ASP A 426 19.82 -7.22 -8.70
C ASP A 426 20.48 -8.20 -9.68
N PRO A 427 19.85 -8.50 -10.84
CA PRO A 427 20.42 -9.42 -11.82
C PRO A 427 21.78 -8.98 -12.38
N LYS A 428 22.11 -7.67 -12.26
CA LYS A 428 23.40 -7.12 -12.71
C LYS A 428 24.48 -7.15 -11.62
N LEU A 429 24.15 -7.62 -10.42
CA LEU A 429 25.04 -7.62 -9.28
C LEU A 429 26.10 -8.70 -9.39
N ASP A 430 27.34 -8.26 -9.62
CA ASP A 430 28.53 -9.08 -9.47
C ASP A 430 29.23 -8.68 -8.17
N GLY A 431 29.29 -9.59 -7.20
CA GLY A 431 29.84 -9.32 -5.88
C GLY A 431 30.60 -10.52 -5.36
N LYS A 432 31.89 -10.34 -5.06
CA LYS A 432 32.70 -11.31 -4.32
C LYS A 432 33.43 -10.62 -3.19
N PHE A 433 33.21 -11.03 -1.95
CA PHE A 433 33.77 -10.37 -0.76
C PHE A 433 33.84 -11.29 0.46
N MET A 434 34.78 -10.99 1.37
CA MET A 434 34.93 -11.69 2.64
C MET A 434 34.14 -10.96 3.74
N VAL A 435 33.32 -11.70 4.48
CA VAL A 435 32.65 -11.22 5.69
C VAL A 435 33.63 -11.34 6.86
N VAL A 436 33.91 -10.22 7.50
CA VAL A 436 34.79 -10.14 8.66
C VAL A 436 34.01 -9.51 9.81
N ILE A 437 34.01 -10.13 10.98
CA ILE A 437 33.40 -9.52 12.18
C ILE A 437 34.46 -9.39 13.25
N ASN A 438 34.65 -8.17 13.76
CA ASN A 438 35.69 -7.82 14.75
C ASN A 438 37.09 -8.33 14.34
N GLY A 439 37.43 -8.20 13.06
CA GLY A 439 38.71 -8.64 12.49
C GLY A 439 38.83 -10.15 12.21
N LYS A 440 37.83 -10.97 12.57
CA LYS A 440 37.81 -12.41 12.25
C LYS A 440 37.10 -12.67 10.94
N GLU A 441 37.77 -13.30 9.99
CA GLU A 441 37.15 -13.77 8.73
C GLU A 441 36.21 -14.94 9.01
N LEU A 442 35.01 -14.90 8.41
CA LEU A 442 33.95 -15.87 8.69
C LEU A 442 33.48 -16.61 7.43
N ASP A 443 33.16 -15.88 6.36
CA ASP A 443 32.51 -16.46 5.18
C ASP A 443 32.82 -15.65 3.92
N GLU A 444 32.95 -16.33 2.78
CA GLU A 444 33.16 -15.71 1.47
C GLU A 444 31.85 -15.69 0.68
N VAL A 445 31.40 -14.50 0.32
CA VAL A 445 30.22 -14.28 -0.51
C VAL A 445 30.63 -14.28 -1.97
N ASP A 446 29.92 -15.02 -2.83
CA ASP A 446 30.02 -14.90 -4.28
C ASP A 446 28.63 -14.90 -4.91
N SER A 447 28.17 -13.73 -5.37
CA SER A 447 26.82 -13.55 -5.93
C SER A 447 26.56 -14.43 -7.15
N ARG A 448 27.61 -14.89 -7.84
CA ARG A 448 27.50 -15.79 -9.00
C ARG A 448 27.11 -17.22 -8.62
N LYS A 449 27.29 -17.59 -7.35
CA LYS A 449 26.90 -18.90 -6.80
C LYS A 449 25.53 -18.86 -6.11
N MET A 450 24.91 -17.69 -6.02
CA MET A 450 23.58 -17.53 -5.42
C MET A 450 22.50 -17.60 -6.50
N ASP A 451 21.41 -18.29 -6.19
CA ASP A 451 20.18 -18.22 -6.97
C ASP A 451 19.62 -16.79 -6.92
N GLU A 452 19.06 -16.31 -8.03
CA GLU A 452 18.41 -15.00 -8.07
C GLU A 452 17.10 -15.02 -7.27
N PHE A 453 16.80 -13.93 -6.58
CA PHE A 453 15.55 -13.75 -5.83
C PHE A 453 15.25 -14.88 -4.83
N LYS A 454 16.28 -15.44 -4.20
CA LYS A 454 16.15 -16.47 -3.16
C LYS A 454 16.73 -15.99 -1.84
N ALA A 455 15.96 -16.19 -0.76
CA ALA A 455 16.38 -15.85 0.59
C ALA A 455 17.43 -16.83 1.11
N ILE A 456 18.53 -16.28 1.62
CA ILE A 456 19.61 -17.01 2.30
C ILE A 456 19.93 -16.26 3.59
N SER A 457 20.32 -16.98 4.65
CA SER A 457 20.84 -16.36 5.86
C SER A 457 21.89 -17.22 6.53
N HIS A 458 22.92 -16.60 7.08
CA HIS A 458 23.95 -17.26 7.89
C HIS A 458 24.03 -16.61 9.27
N SER A 459 24.18 -17.45 10.30
CA SER A 459 24.34 -17.03 11.69
C SER A 459 25.75 -17.27 12.19
N TYR A 460 26.29 -16.32 12.94
CA TYR A 460 27.64 -16.38 13.50
C TYR A 460 27.62 -16.06 14.99
N ARG A 461 28.32 -16.84 15.81
CA ARG A 461 28.55 -16.49 17.22
C ARG A 461 29.73 -15.54 17.32
N VAL A 462 29.49 -14.39 17.94
CA VAL A 462 30.45 -13.29 18.03
C VAL A 462 30.53 -12.81 19.47
N ILE A 463 31.74 -12.78 20.01
CA ILE A 463 32.04 -12.10 21.26
C ILE A 463 32.47 -10.68 20.91
N THR A 464 31.83 -9.69 21.52
CA THR A 464 32.13 -8.28 21.29
C THR A 464 32.34 -7.54 22.62
N GLY A 465 33.20 -6.52 22.56
CA GLY A 465 33.34 -5.53 23.61
C GLY A 465 32.21 -4.50 23.51
N LYS A 466 32.57 -3.20 23.53
CA LYS A 466 31.58 -2.12 23.38
C LYS A 466 31.12 -1.87 21.95
N ARG A 467 31.84 -2.43 20.96
CA ARG A 467 31.61 -2.16 19.55
C ARG A 467 31.76 -3.43 18.74
N MET A 468 30.77 -3.67 17.88
CA MET A 468 30.84 -4.70 16.85
C MET A 468 30.99 -4.03 15.49
N ILE A 469 31.97 -4.51 14.73
CA ILE A 469 32.24 -4.04 13.37
C ILE A 469 32.12 -5.25 12.45
N ILE A 470 31.20 -5.15 11.49
CA ILE A 470 31.08 -6.06 10.37
C ILE A 470 31.76 -5.37 9.19
N GLU A 471 32.79 -5.97 8.61
CA GLU A 471 33.45 -5.48 7.40
C GLU A 471 33.14 -6.42 6.24
N LEU A 472 32.85 -5.85 5.07
CA LEU A 472 32.67 -6.59 3.83
C LEU A 472 33.86 -6.29 2.91
N LYS A 473 34.91 -7.11 3.02
CA LYS A 473 36.16 -6.88 2.28
C LYS A 473 36.01 -7.28 0.82
N LEU A 474 35.79 -6.29 -0.02
CA LEU A 474 35.55 -6.45 -1.44
C LEU A 474 36.75 -7.09 -2.16
N SER A 475 36.48 -8.16 -2.91
CA SER A 475 37.43 -8.77 -3.84
C SER A 475 37.07 -8.50 -5.30
N ARG A 476 35.76 -8.46 -5.62
CA ARG A 476 35.26 -8.19 -6.99
C ARG A 476 33.90 -7.51 -6.95
N GLY A 477 33.71 -6.51 -7.79
CA GLY A 477 32.41 -5.92 -8.09
C GLY A 477 31.84 -5.09 -6.94
N LYS A 478 30.67 -5.46 -6.37
CA LYS A 478 30.05 -4.73 -5.24
C LYS A 478 29.66 -5.66 -4.10
N THR A 479 29.83 -5.18 -2.88
CA THR A 479 29.25 -5.79 -1.67
C THR A 479 27.75 -5.54 -1.61
N PHE A 480 27.02 -6.37 -0.86
CA PHE A 480 25.58 -6.17 -0.66
C PHE A 480 25.09 -6.90 0.58
N LEU A 481 23.97 -6.43 1.13
CA LEU A 481 23.31 -7.06 2.28
C LEU A 481 21.84 -6.62 2.37
N ASN A 482 20.94 -7.54 2.73
CA ASN A 482 19.49 -7.28 2.82
C ASN A 482 19.02 -7.07 4.27
N GLY A 483 19.64 -7.74 5.24
CA GLY A 483 19.30 -7.57 6.65
C GLY A 483 20.42 -7.98 7.60
N ILE A 484 20.42 -7.40 8.80
CA ILE A 484 21.28 -7.80 9.93
C ILE A 484 20.40 -7.97 11.15
N GLN A 485 20.52 -9.10 11.84
CA GLN A 485 19.86 -9.32 13.12
C GLN A 485 20.91 -9.63 14.20
N ILE A 486 20.88 -8.88 15.30
CA ILE A 486 21.76 -9.02 16.45
C ILE A 486 20.95 -9.55 17.63
N ILE A 487 21.26 -10.77 18.07
CA ILE A 487 20.56 -11.46 19.16
C ILE A 487 21.55 -11.66 20.30
N SER A 488 21.24 -11.14 21.50
CA SER A 488 22.09 -11.40 22.67
C SER A 488 21.94 -12.85 23.11
N SER A 489 23.06 -13.53 23.39
CA SER A 489 23.05 -14.92 23.88
C SER A 489 22.90 -15.05 25.40
N LYS A 490 22.53 -13.96 26.08
CA LYS A 490 22.41 -13.87 27.55
C LYS A 490 20.95 -13.86 28.00
#